data_AF-A0A6P5X0M8-F1
#
_entry.id   AF-A0A6P5X0M8-F1
#
_cell.length_a   1.000
_cell.length_b   1.000
_cell.length_c   1.000
_cell.angle_alpha   90.00
_cell.angle_beta   90.00
_cell.angle_gamma   90.00
#
_symmetry.space_group_name_H-M   'P 1'
#
loop_
_entity.id
_entity.type
_entity.pdbx_description
1 polymer ?
#
loop_
_entity_poly.entity_id
_entity_poly.type
_entity_poly.pdbx_seq_one_letter_code
_entity_poly.pdbx_strand_id
1 'polypeptide(L)'
;MGLFDLSASLAYLWDRGYKKARETLGTTEKGVLKSDPRNGGAFLGSFAMPHDPPEEIGRRGYGMVSGAVDVGLFRNAALEDVRKFKIKSDRRFG
;
A
#
# COMPACT_ATOMS: atom_id res chain seq x y z
N MET A 1 -3.68 -8.99 -2.89
CA MET A 1 -2.53 -9.50 -2.11
C MET A 1 -1.63 -8.33 -1.78
N GLY A 2 -0.98 -8.32 -0.62
CA GLY A 2 -0.02 -7.27 -0.27
C GLY A 2 1.27 -7.42 -1.08
N LEU A 3 1.72 -6.34 -1.73
CA LEU A 3 3.02 -6.32 -2.42
C LEU A 3 4.17 -6.68 -1.46
N PHE A 4 4.06 -6.30 -0.18
CA PHE A 4 5.04 -6.58 0.86
C PHE A 4 5.15 -8.07 1.21
N ASP A 5 4.02 -8.76 1.35
CA ASP A 5 4.01 -10.18 1.67
C ASP A 5 4.55 -11.00 0.49
N LEU A 6 4.24 -10.56 -0.73
CA LEU A 6 4.75 -11.18 -1.95
C LEU A 6 6.26 -10.97 -2.11
N SER A 7 6.77 -9.75 -1.87
CA SER A 7 8.21 -9.49 -1.96
C SER A 7 8.99 -10.27 -0.90
N ALA A 8 8.46 -10.36 0.33
CA ALA A 8 9.01 -11.20 1.38
C ALA A 8 9.05 -12.69 0.97
N SER A 9 7.95 -13.20 0.40
CA SER A 9 7.86 -14.59 -0.09
C SER A 9 8.83 -14.90 -1.23
N LEU A 10 9.23 -13.88 -2.00
CA LEU A 10 10.23 -14.01 -3.07
C LEU A 10 11.67 -13.86 -2.57
N ALA A 11 11.88 -13.79 -1.25
CA ALA A 11 13.17 -13.51 -0.58
C ALA A 11 13.72 -12.08 -0.80
N TYR A 12 12.85 -11.13 -1.16
CA TYR A 12 13.15 -9.70 -1.31
C TYR A 12 12.40 -8.89 -0.26
N LEU A 13 12.76 -9.13 1.01
CA LEU A 13 12.16 -8.45 2.15
C LEU A 13 12.38 -6.93 2.00
N TRP A 14 11.27 -6.18 1.98
CA TRP A 14 11.25 -4.71 1.89
C TRP A 14 11.73 -4.06 0.58
N ASP A 15 12.09 -4.83 -0.46
CA ASP A 15 12.37 -4.30 -1.79
C ASP A 15 11.10 -4.27 -2.66
N ARG A 16 10.55 -3.06 -2.83
CA ARG A 16 9.29 -2.79 -3.54
C ARG A 16 9.46 -2.62 -5.05
N GLY A 17 10.70 -2.39 -5.50
CA GLY A 17 11.04 -2.15 -6.90
C GLY A 17 11.48 -3.42 -7.62
N TYR A 18 11.59 -4.53 -6.90
CA TYR A 18 12.07 -5.78 -7.45
C TYR A 18 11.18 -6.26 -8.61
N LYS A 19 11.76 -6.27 -9.82
CA LYS A 19 11.04 -6.52 -11.08
C LYS A 19 10.18 -7.79 -11.03
N LYS A 20 10.72 -8.87 -10.44
CA LYS A 20 10.02 -10.16 -10.34
C LYS A 20 8.76 -10.09 -9.46
N ALA A 21 8.76 -9.27 -8.40
CA ALA A 21 7.58 -9.09 -7.56
C ALA A 21 6.46 -8.40 -8.34
N ARG A 22 6.81 -7.36 -9.14
CA ARG A 22 5.85 -6.69 -10.04
C ARG A 22 5.34 -7.61 -11.15
N GLU A 23 6.21 -8.41 -11.76
CA GLU A 23 5.83 -9.37 -12.80
C GLU A 23 4.91 -10.48 -12.25
N THR A 24 5.22 -10.98 -11.06
CA THR A 24 4.41 -11.98 -10.36
C THR A 24 3.05 -11.40 -9.99
N LEU A 25 3.02 -10.16 -9.51
CA LEU A 25 1.78 -9.45 -9.21
C LEU A 25 0.93 -9.28 -10.47
N GLY A 26 1.50 -8.80 -11.58
CA GLY A 26 0.77 -8.62 -12.84
C GLY A 26 0.26 -9.93 -13.45
N THR A 27 0.98 -11.04 -13.24
CA THR A 27 0.51 -12.37 -13.65
C THR A 27 -0.68 -12.83 -12.81
N THR A 28 -0.60 -12.61 -11.49
CA THR A 28 -1.67 -12.93 -10.54
C THR A 28 -2.91 -12.09 -10.82
N GLU A 29 -2.75 -10.78 -11.04
CA GLU A 29 -3.83 -9.85 -11.43
C GLU A 29 -4.59 -10.35 -12.65
N LYS A 30 -3.87 -10.68 -13.73
CA LYS A 30 -4.48 -11.22 -14.96
C LYS A 30 -5.21 -12.54 -14.72
N GLY A 31 -4.69 -13.40 -13.84
CA GLY A 31 -5.34 -14.66 -13.47
C GLY A 31 -6.66 -14.43 -12.75
N VAL A 32 -6.67 -13.52 -11.77
CA VAL A 32 -7.87 -13.20 -10.98
C VAL A 32 -8.92 -12.48 -11.83
N LEU A 33 -8.53 -11.52 -12.67
CA LEU A 33 -9.45 -10.80 -13.55
C LEU A 33 -10.12 -11.70 -14.60
N LYS A 34 -9.50 -12.84 -14.95
CA LYS A 34 -10.09 -13.84 -15.85
C LYS A 34 -11.00 -14.84 -15.13
N SER A 35 -10.96 -14.90 -13.80
CA SER A 35 -11.82 -15.77 -13.01
C SER A 35 -13.18 -15.12 -12.79
N ASP A 36 -14.28 -15.88 -12.89
CA ASP A 36 -15.61 -15.36 -12.55
C ASP A 36 -15.80 -15.41 -11.03
N PRO A 37 -15.96 -14.27 -10.33
CA PRO A 37 -16.15 -14.26 -8.90
C PRO A 37 -17.42 -14.99 -8.45
N ARG A 38 -18.43 -15.12 -9.33
CA ARG A 38 -19.68 -15.84 -9.05
C ARG A 38 -19.53 -17.35 -9.09
N ASN A 39 -18.46 -17.85 -9.70
CA ASN A 39 -18.14 -19.27 -9.78
C ASN A 39 -16.96 -19.65 -8.86
N GLY A 40 -16.77 -18.92 -7.76
CA GLY A 40 -15.69 -19.16 -6.79
C GLY A 40 -14.34 -18.51 -7.16
N GLY A 41 -14.33 -17.55 -8.08
CA GLY A 41 -13.15 -16.75 -8.42
C GLY A 41 -12.67 -15.87 -7.26
N ALA A 42 -11.41 -15.45 -7.32
CA ALA A 42 -10.81 -14.60 -6.30
C ALA A 42 -11.14 -13.11 -6.53
N PHE A 43 -10.99 -12.30 -5.47
CA PHE A 43 -11.08 -10.85 -5.56
C PHE A 43 -9.72 -10.19 -5.38
N LEU A 44 -9.49 -9.10 -6.10
CA LEU A 44 -8.29 -8.29 -5.96
C LEU A 44 -8.47 -7.23 -4.87
N GLY A 45 -7.61 -7.30 -3.87
CA GLY A 45 -7.47 -6.30 -2.80
C GLY A 45 -6.04 -5.78 -2.70
N SER A 46 -5.85 -4.47 -2.52
CA SER A 46 -4.54 -3.83 -2.36
C SER A 46 -4.56 -2.64 -1.38
N PHE A 47 -3.38 -2.16 -1.02
CA PHE A 47 -3.16 -0.91 -0.30
C PHE A 47 -2.70 0.18 -1.26
N ALA A 48 -3.23 1.39 -1.11
CA ALA A 48 -2.73 2.56 -1.82
C ALA A 48 -1.31 2.91 -1.34
N MET A 49 -0.45 3.28 -2.28
CA MET A 49 0.93 3.68 -2.01
C MET A 49 1.19 5.07 -2.60
N PRO A 50 2.20 5.81 -2.10
CA PRO A 50 2.54 7.13 -2.67
C PRO A 50 2.86 7.12 -4.16
N HIS A 51 3.29 5.99 -4.72
CA HIS A 51 3.64 5.80 -6.13
C HIS A 51 2.62 4.94 -6.90
N ASP A 52 1.53 4.53 -6.24
CA ASP A 52 0.45 3.72 -6.83
C ASP A 52 -0.87 4.18 -6.18
N PRO A 53 -1.44 5.29 -6.68
CA PRO A 53 -2.57 5.95 -6.04
C PRO A 53 -3.85 5.13 -6.21
N PRO A 54 -4.82 5.25 -5.29
CA PRO A 54 -6.00 4.37 -5.26
C PRO A 54 -6.82 4.40 -6.56
N GLU A 55 -6.82 5.51 -7.28
CA GLU A 55 -7.50 5.66 -8.58
C GLU A 55 -6.87 4.78 -9.66
N GLU A 56 -5.54 4.66 -9.68
CA GLU A 56 -4.83 3.76 -10.60
C GLU A 56 -5.11 2.30 -10.27
N ILE A 57 -5.11 1.95 -8.98
CA ILE A 57 -5.42 0.60 -8.50
C ILE A 57 -6.85 0.22 -8.89
N GLY A 58 -7.82 1.12 -8.70
CA GLY A 58 -9.21 0.92 -9.10
C GLY A 58 -9.37 0.72 -10.61
N ARG A 59 -8.68 1.53 -11.43
CA ARG A 59 -8.67 1.37 -12.91
C ARG A 59 -8.15 0.00 -13.37
N ARG A 60 -7.31 -0.66 -12.57
CA ARG A 60 -6.81 -2.03 -12.86
C ARG A 60 -7.82 -3.14 -12.51
N GLY A 61 -8.98 -2.81 -11.90
CA GLY A 61 -10.03 -3.79 -11.58
C GLY A 61 -9.96 -4.35 -10.16
N TYR A 62 -9.27 -3.67 -9.25
CA TYR A 62 -9.29 -4.02 -7.83
C TYR A 62 -10.63 -3.64 -7.19
N GLY A 63 -11.30 -4.61 -6.56
CA GLY A 63 -12.60 -4.40 -5.91
C GLY A 63 -12.50 -3.83 -4.49
N MET A 64 -11.34 -3.95 -3.85
CA MET A 64 -11.06 -3.36 -2.54
C MET A 64 -9.70 -2.66 -2.54
N VAL A 65 -9.70 -1.37 -2.17
CA VAL A 65 -8.47 -0.59 -2.04
C VAL A 65 -8.43 0.07 -0.67
N SER A 66 -7.45 -0.28 0.14
CA SER A 66 -7.23 0.32 1.46
C SER A 66 -6.27 1.51 1.35
N GLY A 67 -6.73 2.72 1.67
CA GLY A 67 -5.94 3.94 1.49
C GLY A 67 -4.74 4.09 2.44
N ALA A 68 -4.87 3.60 3.68
CA ALA A 68 -3.84 3.69 4.72
C ALA A 68 -4.09 2.61 5.79
N VAL A 69 -3.23 2.60 6.82
CA VAL A 69 -3.43 1.82 8.05
C VAL A 69 -3.58 2.75 9.24
N ASP A 70 -4.50 2.44 10.15
CA ASP A 70 -4.87 3.23 11.33
C ASP A 70 -3.67 3.61 12.21
N VAL A 71 -2.82 2.65 12.55
CA VAL A 71 -1.61 2.85 13.36
C VAL A 71 -0.64 3.81 12.66
N GLY A 72 -0.53 3.72 11.34
CA GLY A 72 0.30 4.61 10.54
C GLY A 72 -0.20 6.05 10.57
N LEU A 73 -1.52 6.23 10.43
CA LEU A 73 -2.16 7.54 10.52
C LEU A 73 -1.98 8.16 11.91
N PHE A 74 -2.26 7.39 12.96
CA PHE A 74 -2.15 7.86 14.34
C PHE A 74 -0.71 8.26 14.69
N ARG A 75 0.27 7.40 14.36
CA ARG A 75 1.70 7.69 14.55
C ARG A 75 2.10 8.99 13.86
N ASN A 76 1.71 9.17 12.60
CA ASN A 76 2.12 10.34 11.83
C ASN A 76 1.51 11.62 12.41
N ALA A 77 0.22 11.61 12.77
CA ALA A 77 -0.44 12.74 13.42
C ALA A 77 0.24 13.13 14.75
N ALA A 78 0.52 12.14 15.61
CA ALA A 78 1.22 12.38 16.88
C ALA A 78 2.63 12.97 16.67
N LEU A 79 3.39 12.46 15.69
CA LEU A 79 4.71 12.98 15.37
C LEU A 79 4.68 14.42 14.82
N GLU A 80 3.68 14.75 14.00
CA GLU A 80 3.48 16.12 13.52
C GLU A 80 3.21 17.10 14.66
N ASP A 81 2.39 16.70 15.64
CA ASP A 81 2.08 17.54 16.79
C ASP A 81 3.30 17.79 17.68
N VAL A 82 4.10 16.75 17.95
CA VAL A 82 5.37 16.89 18.68
C VAL A 82 6.34 17.81 17.94
N ARG A 83 6.43 17.70 16.61
CA ARG A 83 7.29 18.57 15.79
C ARG A 83 6.83 20.03 15.85
N LYS A 84 5.53 20.30 15.71
CA LYS A 84 4.96 21.64 15.83
C LYS A 84 5.22 22.24 17.22
N PHE A 85 5.12 21.44 18.27
CA PHE A 85 5.42 21.87 19.64
C PHE A 85 6.88 22.28 19.79
N LYS A 86 7.83 21.45 19.35
CA LYS A 86 9.28 21.78 19.40
C LYS A 86 9.61 23.07 18.67
N ILE A 87 9.12 23.23 17.43
CA ILE A 87 9.36 24.45 16.63
C ILE A 87 8.80 25.71 17.33
N LYS A 88 7.62 25.60 17.96
CA LYS A 88 7.03 26.70 18.74
C LYS A 88 7.79 27.02 20.02
N SER A 89 8.45 26.04 20.62
CA SER A 89 9.31 26.23 21.79
C SER A 89 10.58 26.97 21.40
N ASP A 90 11.27 26.52 20.35
CA ASP A 90 12.54 27.12 19.91
C ASP A 90 12.36 28.59 19.49
N ARG A 91 11.25 28.94 18.84
CA ARG A 91 10.92 30.34 18.50
C ARG A 91 10.54 31.22 19.69
N ARG A 92 10.24 30.63 20.86
CA ARG A 92 9.84 31.36 22.07
C ARG A 92 11.04 31.71 22.96
N PHE A 93 12.18 31.07 22.73
CA PHE A 93 13.41 31.22 23.52
C PHE A 93 14.62 31.61 22.67
N GLY A 94 14.41 32.04 21.42
CA GLY A 94 15.44 32.53 20.50
C GLY A 94 15.23 34.00 20.14
#